data_AF-A0A251XFN9-F1
#
_entry.id   AF-A0A251XFN9-F1
#
_cell.length_a   1.000
_cell.length_b   1.000
_cell.length_c   1.000
_cell.angle_alpha   90.00
_cell.angle_beta   90.00
_cell.angle_gamma   90.00
#
_symmetry.space_group_name_H-M   'P 1'
#
loop_
_entity.id
_entity.type
_entity.pdbx_description
1 polymer ?
#
loop_
_entity_poly.entity_id
_entity_poly.type
_entity_poly.pdbx_seq_one_letter_code
_entity_poly.pdbx_strand_id
1 'polypeptide(L)'
;MPRIELTAPVFTVAAAVALGIPLFVVTMASQNLPGVAVLASFGYETPWRAAMTTTAAATLVSAPFGGHAVNLAALSAALSAAPSAHPDPDERWRAASAAGWTNLVLGLASAALAAVIVAGPAGVVAAAAGLALAPSLASSLASAMREPGAHLPAIATFVVAASGITVGGLGAAFCALVAGVLVHLALRTRATRSDRLDRHEERDAA
;
A
#
# COMPACT_ATOMS: atom_id res chain seq x y z
N MET A 1 -10.92 15.79 -28.06
CA MET A 1 -11.46 14.48 -28.45
C MET A 1 -10.64 13.41 -27.75
N PRO A 2 -11.24 12.49 -26.99
CA PRO A 2 -10.52 11.32 -26.47
C PRO A 2 -9.98 10.50 -27.66
N ARG A 3 -8.73 10.05 -27.57
CA ARG A 3 -8.09 9.20 -28.58
C ARG A 3 -7.49 7.98 -27.90
N ILE A 4 -7.54 6.84 -28.59
CA ILE A 4 -6.87 5.63 -28.12
C ILE A 4 -5.38 5.81 -28.45
N GLU A 5 -4.54 5.79 -27.42
CA GLU A 5 -3.10 5.94 -27.54
C GLU A 5 -2.43 4.73 -26.88
N LEU A 6 -1.69 3.96 -27.66
CA LEU A 6 -0.96 2.80 -27.14
C LEU A 6 0.33 3.29 -26.46
N THR A 7 0.48 2.96 -25.19
CA THR A 7 1.70 3.24 -24.42
C THR A 7 2.67 2.07 -24.58
N ALA A 8 3.47 2.08 -25.65
CA ALA A 8 4.44 1.01 -25.88
C ALA A 8 5.47 0.95 -24.73
N PRO A 9 5.76 -0.25 -24.17
CA PRO A 9 6.72 -0.37 -23.07
C PRO A 9 8.15 -0.09 -23.56
N VAL A 10 8.85 0.79 -22.86
CA VAL A 10 10.29 1.04 -23.08
C VAL A 10 11.04 0.39 -21.93
N PHE A 11 11.74 -0.71 -22.22
CA PHE A 11 12.49 -1.45 -21.21
C PHE A 11 13.86 -0.80 -20.99
N THR A 12 14.12 -0.36 -19.77
CA THR A 12 15.46 0.09 -19.36
C THR A 12 15.80 -0.52 -18.00
N VAL A 13 17.05 -0.98 -17.86
CA VAL A 13 17.55 -1.48 -16.57
C VAL A 13 17.50 -0.37 -15.52
N ALA A 14 17.79 0.87 -15.91
CA ALA A 14 17.70 2.03 -15.03
C ALA A 14 16.28 2.21 -14.45
N ALA A 15 15.23 2.20 -15.28
CA ALA A 15 13.86 2.32 -14.77
C ALA A 15 13.41 1.09 -13.96
N ALA A 16 13.85 -0.12 -14.34
CA ALA A 16 13.55 -1.33 -13.59
C ALA A 16 14.11 -1.27 -12.16
N VAL A 17 15.35 -0.80 -12.01
CA VAL A 17 16.01 -0.67 -10.70
C VAL A 17 15.49 0.56 -9.93
N ALA A 18 15.38 1.71 -10.59
CA ALA A 18 15.04 2.98 -9.94
C ALA A 18 13.54 3.15 -9.62
N LEU A 19 12.65 2.49 -10.38
CA LEU A 19 11.20 2.59 -10.18
C LEU A 19 10.59 1.23 -9.85
N GLY A 20 10.96 0.19 -10.61
CA GLY A 20 10.37 -1.15 -10.48
C GLY A 20 10.57 -1.75 -9.08
N ILE A 21 11.80 -1.78 -8.57
CA ILE A 21 12.09 -2.32 -7.23
C ILE A 21 11.38 -1.49 -6.13
N PRO A 22 11.52 -0.15 -6.08
CA PRO A 22 10.81 0.66 -5.08
C PRO A 22 9.29 0.49 -5.10
N LEU A 23 8.68 0.54 -6.29
CA LEU A 23 7.23 0.38 -6.43
C LEU A 23 6.79 -1.02 -6.03
N PHE A 24 7.53 -2.06 -6.42
CA PHE A 24 7.24 -3.44 -5.99
C PHE A 24 7.26 -3.57 -4.46
N VAL A 25 8.29 -3.06 -3.80
CA VAL A 25 8.42 -3.13 -2.33
C VAL A 25 7.27 -2.38 -1.67
N VAL A 26 6.96 -1.16 -2.12
CA VAL A 26 5.86 -0.36 -1.57
C VAL A 26 4.52 -1.05 -1.79
N THR A 27 4.27 -1.59 -2.99
CA THR A 27 3.04 -2.33 -3.29
C THR A 27 2.91 -3.59 -2.43
N MET A 28 3.98 -4.35 -2.24
CA MET A 28 3.96 -5.53 -1.39
C MET A 28 3.66 -5.16 0.06
N ALA A 29 4.38 -4.19 0.61
CA ALA A 29 4.27 -3.79 2.01
C ALA A 29 2.93 -3.13 2.34
N SER A 30 2.41 -2.28 1.45
CA SER A 30 1.21 -1.46 1.74
C SER A 30 -0.11 -2.06 1.27
N GLN A 31 -0.09 -2.94 0.27
CA GLN A 31 -1.32 -3.44 -0.37
C GLN A 31 -1.41 -4.96 -0.30
N ASN A 32 -0.44 -5.70 -0.89
CA ASN A 32 -0.57 -7.15 -1.02
C ASN A 32 -0.53 -7.88 0.32
N LEU A 33 0.45 -7.58 1.18
CA LEU A 33 0.54 -8.22 2.50
C LEU A 33 -0.64 -7.84 3.40
N PRO A 34 -0.98 -6.54 3.57
CA PRO A 34 -2.15 -6.14 4.34
C PRO A 34 -3.46 -6.70 3.80
N GLY A 35 -3.63 -6.77 2.47
CA GLY A 35 -4.83 -7.33 1.85
C GLY A 35 -5.04 -8.80 2.21
N VAL A 36 -3.97 -9.59 2.20
CA VAL A 36 -4.02 -10.99 2.63
C VAL A 36 -4.28 -11.11 4.13
N ALA A 37 -3.61 -10.30 4.95
CA ALA A 37 -3.82 -10.31 6.40
C ALA A 37 -5.27 -9.95 6.77
N VAL A 38 -5.86 -8.97 6.08
CA VAL A 38 -7.26 -8.58 6.22
C VAL A 38 -8.18 -9.74 5.86
N LEU A 39 -8.00 -10.39 4.70
CA LEU A 39 -8.82 -11.53 4.30
C LEU A 39 -8.73 -12.68 5.31
N ALA A 40 -7.52 -12.97 5.80
CA ALA A 40 -7.30 -13.97 6.85
C ALA A 40 -8.02 -13.62 8.17
N SER A 41 -8.11 -12.34 8.54
CA SER A 41 -8.85 -11.91 9.73
C SER A 41 -10.37 -12.16 9.65
N PHE A 42 -10.90 -12.30 8.43
CA PHE A 42 -12.28 -12.69 8.17
C PHE A 42 -12.47 -14.20 7.91
N GLY A 43 -11.41 -14.99 8.07
CA GLY A 43 -11.43 -16.45 7.86
C GLY A 43 -11.23 -16.90 6.41
N TYR A 44 -10.87 -16.01 5.49
CA TYR A 44 -10.60 -16.37 4.10
C TYR A 44 -9.13 -16.75 3.88
N GLU A 45 -8.89 -17.94 3.36
CA GLU A 45 -7.57 -18.33 2.88
C GLU A 45 -7.32 -17.71 1.50
N THR A 46 -6.30 -16.85 1.40
CA THR A 46 -5.91 -16.27 0.12
C THR A 46 -4.90 -17.18 -0.58
N PRO A 47 -5.19 -17.70 -1.80
CA PRO A 47 -4.22 -18.48 -2.56
C PRO A 47 -3.11 -17.57 -3.11
N TRP A 48 -2.06 -17.35 -2.30
CA TRP A 48 -1.01 -16.36 -2.55
C TRP A 48 -0.45 -16.38 -3.97
N ARG A 49 -0.06 -17.57 -4.46
CA ARG A 49 0.51 -17.72 -5.80
C ARG A 49 -0.47 -17.28 -6.89
N ALA A 50 -1.71 -17.76 -6.83
CA ALA A 50 -2.74 -17.42 -7.80
C ALA A 50 -3.10 -15.93 -7.77
N ALA A 51 -3.20 -15.35 -6.58
CA ALA A 51 -3.46 -13.92 -6.41
C ALA A 51 -2.34 -13.08 -7.05
N MET A 52 -1.07 -13.39 -6.77
CA MET A 52 0.08 -12.66 -7.32
C MET A 52 0.23 -12.85 -8.82
N THR A 53 -0.01 -14.05 -9.36
CA THR A 53 0.04 -14.27 -10.82
C THR A 53 -1.07 -13.52 -11.54
N THR A 54 -2.26 -13.45 -10.95
CA THR A 54 -3.41 -12.76 -11.55
C THR A 54 -3.18 -11.26 -11.60
N THR A 55 -2.72 -10.65 -10.51
CA THR A 55 -2.42 -9.21 -10.46
C THR A 55 -1.24 -8.83 -11.36
N ALA A 56 -0.22 -9.69 -11.45
CA ALA A 56 0.89 -9.50 -12.39
C ALA A 56 0.44 -9.58 -13.85
N ALA A 57 -0.38 -10.58 -14.21
CA ALA A 57 -0.94 -10.71 -15.54
C ALA A 57 -1.82 -9.49 -15.90
N ALA A 58 -2.68 -9.06 -14.98
CA ALA A 58 -3.50 -7.87 -15.17
C ALA A 58 -2.64 -6.59 -15.35
N THR A 59 -1.53 -6.48 -14.64
CA THR A 59 -0.57 -5.38 -14.82
C THR A 59 0.04 -5.40 -16.22
N LEU A 60 0.54 -6.57 -16.66
CA LEU A 60 1.13 -6.72 -18.00
C LEU A 60 0.13 -6.43 -19.12
N VAL A 61 -1.11 -6.90 -18.98
CA VAL A 61 -2.17 -6.67 -19.96
C VAL A 61 -2.58 -5.20 -20.00
N SER A 62 -2.64 -4.53 -18.86
CA SER A 62 -3.06 -3.12 -18.78
C SER A 62 -1.96 -2.12 -19.16
N ALA A 63 -0.68 -2.47 -19.02
CA ALA A 63 0.44 -1.56 -19.28
C ALA A 63 0.44 -0.91 -20.68
N PRO A 64 0.18 -1.62 -21.79
CA PRO A 64 0.09 -1.01 -23.13
C PRO A 64 -1.04 0.02 -23.27
N PHE A 65 -2.02 -0.01 -22.38
CA PHE A 65 -3.14 0.93 -22.34
C PHE A 65 -2.91 2.08 -21.35
N GLY A 66 -1.68 2.25 -20.86
CA GLY A 66 -1.33 3.24 -19.82
C GLY A 66 -1.67 2.77 -18.40
N GLY A 67 -2.02 1.49 -18.23
CA GLY A 67 -2.28 0.88 -16.94
C GLY A 67 -1.06 0.90 -16.02
N HIS A 68 -1.31 1.09 -14.73
CA HIS A 68 -0.29 1.03 -13.68
C HIS A 68 -0.36 -0.32 -12.95
N ALA A 69 0.49 -0.51 -11.93
CA ALA A 69 0.54 -1.74 -11.14
C ALA A 69 -0.84 -2.11 -10.55
N VAL A 70 -1.34 -3.29 -10.95
CA VAL A 70 -2.53 -3.93 -10.35
C VAL A 70 -2.08 -4.75 -9.14
N ASN A 71 -2.78 -4.62 -8.03
CA ASN A 71 -2.44 -5.25 -6.75
C ASN A 71 -3.71 -5.50 -5.92
N LEU A 72 -3.57 -6.12 -4.74
CA LEU A 72 -4.71 -6.35 -3.84
C LEU A 72 -5.13 -5.05 -3.17
N ALA A 73 -6.37 -4.63 -3.35
CA ALA A 73 -6.91 -3.45 -2.67
C ALA A 73 -7.31 -3.80 -1.23
N ALA A 74 -6.38 -3.67 -0.28
CA ALA A 74 -6.57 -4.13 1.11
C ALA A 74 -7.81 -3.54 1.78
N LEU A 75 -8.08 -2.24 1.59
CA LEU A 75 -9.24 -1.58 2.17
C LEU A 75 -10.56 -2.06 1.54
N SER A 76 -10.60 -2.18 0.22
CA SER A 76 -11.77 -2.70 -0.50
C SER A 76 -12.04 -4.15 -0.16
N ALA A 77 -10.98 -4.95 0.05
CA ALA A 77 -11.07 -6.32 0.52
C ALA A 77 -11.68 -6.38 1.92
N ALA A 78 -11.28 -5.50 2.85
CA ALA A 78 -11.86 -5.44 4.20
C ALA A 78 -13.37 -5.15 4.15
N LEU A 79 -13.79 -4.17 3.34
CA LEU A 79 -15.19 -3.79 3.20
C LEU A 79 -16.03 -4.90 2.57
N SER A 80 -15.49 -5.58 1.56
CA SER A 80 -16.19 -6.65 0.85
C SER A 80 -16.25 -7.95 1.65
N ALA A 81 -15.23 -8.23 2.47
CA ALA A 81 -15.16 -9.43 3.32
C ALA A 81 -15.94 -9.30 4.63
N ALA A 82 -16.33 -8.08 5.02
CA ALA A 82 -17.03 -7.81 6.28
C ALA A 82 -18.44 -8.45 6.33
N PRO A 83 -18.94 -8.83 7.52
CA PRO A 83 -20.30 -9.37 7.69
C PRO A 83 -21.43 -8.46 7.19
N SER A 84 -21.18 -7.16 7.10
CA SER A 84 -22.12 -6.17 6.54
C SER A 84 -22.32 -6.32 5.03
N ALA A 85 -21.40 -6.97 4.32
CA ALA A 85 -21.49 -7.15 2.87
C ALA A 85 -22.52 -8.22 2.49
N HIS A 86 -22.53 -9.34 3.22
CA HIS A 86 -23.52 -10.41 3.07
C HIS A 86 -23.52 -11.32 4.33
N PRO A 87 -24.68 -11.83 4.78
CA PRO A 87 -24.75 -12.75 5.92
C PRO A 87 -23.94 -14.04 5.68
N ASP A 88 -24.11 -14.64 4.51
CA ASP A 88 -23.35 -15.81 4.07
C ASP A 88 -21.92 -15.42 3.64
N PRO A 89 -20.86 -15.93 4.29
CA PRO A 89 -19.47 -15.65 3.92
C PRO A 89 -19.10 -16.13 2.50
N ASP A 90 -19.74 -17.18 1.98
CA ASP A 90 -19.43 -17.71 0.65
C ASP A 90 -20.03 -16.87 -0.48
N GLU A 91 -20.86 -15.87 -0.13
CA GLU A 91 -21.52 -14.97 -1.09
C GLU A 91 -20.97 -13.53 -1.03
N ARG A 92 -20.03 -13.24 -0.13
CA ARG A 92 -19.44 -11.90 0.04
C ARG A 92 -18.62 -11.43 -1.16
N TRP A 93 -18.14 -12.33 -2.01
CA TRP A 93 -17.44 -12.02 -3.27
C TRP A 93 -18.31 -11.19 -4.23
N ARG A 94 -19.65 -11.25 -4.10
CA ARG A 94 -20.58 -10.43 -4.88
C ARG A 94 -20.38 -8.93 -4.63
N ALA A 95 -20.07 -8.53 -3.39
CA ALA A 95 -19.78 -7.14 -3.06
C ALA A 95 -18.51 -6.65 -3.76
N ALA A 96 -17.45 -7.47 -3.75
CA ALA A 96 -16.22 -7.18 -4.47
C ALA A 96 -16.45 -7.09 -6.00
N SER A 97 -17.28 -7.99 -6.54
CA SER A 97 -17.63 -8.02 -7.97
C SER A 97 -18.44 -6.79 -8.38
N ALA A 98 -19.45 -6.41 -7.59
CA ALA A 98 -20.24 -5.21 -7.81
C ALA A 98 -19.36 -3.95 -7.76
N ALA A 99 -18.45 -3.85 -6.80
CA ALA A 99 -17.49 -2.76 -6.71
C ALA A 99 -16.57 -2.72 -7.94
N GLY A 100 -16.08 -3.88 -8.40
CA GLY A 100 -15.26 -3.99 -9.61
C GLY A 100 -15.98 -3.51 -10.87
N TRP A 101 -17.20 -4.00 -11.13
CA TRP A 101 -18.00 -3.56 -12.27
C TRP A 101 -18.35 -2.08 -12.21
N THR A 102 -18.70 -1.59 -11.03
CA THR A 102 -18.97 -0.16 -10.80
C THR A 102 -17.75 0.68 -11.14
N ASN A 103 -16.56 0.28 -10.69
CA ASN A 103 -15.30 0.95 -11.02
C ASN A 103 -14.97 0.92 -12.52
N LEU A 104 -15.28 -0.17 -13.23
CA LEU A 104 -15.11 -0.22 -14.69
C LEU A 104 -16.03 0.78 -15.41
N VAL A 105 -17.30 0.87 -15.00
CA VAL A 105 -18.26 1.84 -15.55
C VAL A 105 -17.82 3.28 -15.26
N LEU A 106 -17.40 3.57 -14.02
CA LEU A 106 -16.81 4.86 -13.65
C LEU A 106 -15.53 5.16 -14.45
N GLY A 107 -14.73 4.14 -14.73
CA GLY A 107 -13.54 4.23 -15.57
C GLY A 107 -13.85 4.72 -16.99
N LEU A 108 -14.98 4.31 -17.57
CA LEU A 108 -15.43 4.82 -18.88
C LEU A 108 -15.79 6.32 -18.83
N ALA A 109 -16.29 6.79 -17.69
CA ALA A 109 -16.59 8.20 -17.45
C ALA A 109 -15.36 9.02 -16.97
N SER A 110 -14.20 8.39 -16.79
CA SER A 110 -13.02 9.02 -16.18
C SER A 110 -12.53 10.26 -16.92
N ALA A 111 -12.57 10.28 -18.26
CA ALA A 111 -12.18 11.44 -19.06
C ALA A 111 -13.11 12.64 -18.83
N ALA A 112 -14.42 12.39 -18.71
CA ALA A 112 -15.39 13.44 -18.40
C ALA A 112 -15.21 13.94 -16.96
N LEU A 113 -15.01 13.03 -16.02
CA LEU A 113 -14.74 13.37 -14.62
C LEU A 113 -13.44 14.18 -14.47
N ALA A 114 -12.38 13.80 -15.19
CA ALA A 114 -11.12 14.54 -15.22
C ALA A 114 -11.30 15.95 -15.80
N ALA A 115 -12.11 16.12 -16.84
CA ALA A 115 -12.41 17.44 -17.40
C ALA A 115 -13.14 18.34 -16.39
N VAL A 116 -14.09 17.81 -15.63
CA VAL A 116 -14.78 18.54 -14.55
C VAL A 116 -13.80 18.91 -13.43
N ILE A 117 -12.93 17.97 -13.04
CA ILE A 117 -11.90 18.19 -12.01
C ILE A 117 -10.96 19.34 -12.41
N VAL A 118 -10.48 19.35 -13.64
CA VAL A 118 -9.55 20.38 -14.15
C VAL A 118 -10.24 21.74 -14.33
N ALA A 119 -11.56 21.76 -14.55
CA ALA A 119 -12.34 23.01 -14.60
C ALA A 119 -12.61 23.61 -13.20
N GLY A 120 -12.44 22.83 -12.13
CA GLY A 120 -12.64 23.29 -10.76
C GLY A 120 -11.55 24.23 -10.25
N PRO A 121 -11.80 24.99 -9.16
CA PRO A 121 -10.78 25.80 -8.52
C PRO A 121 -9.57 24.98 -8.07
N ALA A 122 -8.38 25.56 -8.20
CA ALA A 122 -7.14 24.92 -7.77
C ALA A 122 -7.22 24.50 -6.29
N GLY A 123 -6.76 23.28 -5.99
CA GLY A 123 -6.72 22.74 -4.63
C GLY A 123 -7.99 22.02 -4.16
N VAL A 124 -9.15 22.16 -4.83
CA VAL A 124 -10.40 21.49 -4.43
C VAL A 124 -10.24 19.96 -4.44
N VAL A 125 -9.63 19.41 -5.49
CA VAL A 125 -9.43 17.96 -5.60
C VAL A 125 -8.41 17.45 -4.59
N ALA A 126 -7.32 18.20 -4.36
CA ALA A 126 -6.34 17.84 -3.34
C ALA A 126 -6.95 17.85 -1.93
N ALA A 127 -7.78 18.86 -1.61
CA ALA A 127 -8.49 18.95 -0.34
C ALA A 127 -9.53 17.82 -0.18
N ALA A 128 -10.33 17.54 -1.21
CA ALA A 128 -11.30 16.45 -1.19
C ALA A 128 -10.61 15.08 -1.04
N ALA A 129 -9.52 14.84 -1.76
CA ALA A 129 -8.71 13.63 -1.63
C ALA A 129 -8.11 13.52 -0.21
N GLY A 130 -7.57 14.60 0.34
CA GLY A 130 -7.04 14.63 1.70
C GLY A 130 -8.10 14.31 2.76
N LEU A 131 -9.31 14.88 2.63
CA LEU A 131 -10.43 14.58 3.51
C LEU A 131 -10.90 13.12 3.38
N ALA A 132 -10.96 12.59 2.16
CA ALA A 132 -11.32 11.20 1.91
C ALA A 132 -10.30 10.21 2.51
N LEU A 133 -9.03 10.59 2.59
CA LEU A 133 -7.96 9.78 3.18
C LEU A 133 -7.82 9.93 4.70
N ALA A 134 -8.43 10.94 5.31
CA ALA A 134 -8.30 11.19 6.75
C ALA A 134 -8.69 9.99 7.64
N PRO A 135 -9.78 9.24 7.38
CA PRO A 135 -10.12 8.05 8.17
C PRO A 135 -9.05 6.95 8.07
N SER A 136 -8.50 6.71 6.86
CA SER A 136 -7.45 5.72 6.63
C SER A 136 -6.14 6.12 7.29
N LEU A 137 -5.81 7.41 7.30
CA LEU A 137 -4.63 7.92 7.99
C LEU A 137 -4.77 7.74 9.51
N ALA A 138 -5.94 8.09 10.07
CA ALA A 138 -6.20 7.95 11.49
C ALA A 138 -6.09 6.50 11.97
N SER A 139 -6.70 5.55 11.23
CA SER A 139 -6.62 4.13 11.57
C SER A 139 -5.20 3.57 11.44
N SER A 140 -4.44 3.99 10.42
CA SER A 140 -3.05 3.58 10.22
C SER A 140 -2.13 4.08 11.33
N LEU A 141 -2.28 5.35 11.74
CA LEU A 141 -1.53 5.92 12.86
C LEU A 141 -1.88 5.23 14.19
N ALA A 142 -3.16 5.00 14.46
CA ALA A 142 -3.59 4.29 15.65
C ALA A 142 -3.00 2.88 15.70
N SER A 143 -2.97 2.17 14.57
CA SER A 143 -2.39 0.83 14.46
C SER A 143 -0.86 0.82 14.65
N ALA A 144 -0.16 1.77 14.01
CA ALA A 144 1.30 1.90 14.10
C ALA A 144 1.80 2.23 15.52
N MET A 145 0.96 2.86 16.33
CA MET A 145 1.26 3.24 17.72
C MET A 145 0.79 2.20 18.76
N ARG A 146 0.33 1.00 18.36
CA ARG A 146 -0.13 -0.02 19.31
C ARG A 146 0.99 -0.67 20.11
N GLU A 147 2.17 -0.81 19.51
CA GLU A 147 3.32 -1.50 20.08
C GLU A 147 4.32 -0.47 20.64
N PRO A 148 4.53 -0.38 21.97
CA PRO A 148 5.42 0.61 22.57
C PRO A 148 6.85 0.61 21.98
N GLY A 149 7.35 -0.58 21.64
CA GLY A 149 8.68 -0.74 21.03
C GLY A 149 8.79 -0.29 19.57
N ALA A 150 7.68 0.04 18.90
CA ALA A 150 7.65 0.42 17.49
C ALA A 150 7.32 1.91 17.23
N HIS A 151 7.17 2.72 18.29
CA HIS A 151 6.82 4.14 18.16
C HIS A 151 7.84 4.95 17.36
N LEU A 152 9.14 4.86 17.68
CA LEU A 152 10.18 5.62 16.98
C LEU A 152 10.28 5.24 15.48
N PRO A 153 10.26 3.95 15.09
CA PRO A 153 10.14 3.55 13.69
C PRO A 153 8.90 4.11 12.98
N ALA A 154 7.74 4.07 13.63
CA ALA A 154 6.49 4.58 13.08
C ALA A 154 6.55 6.10 12.85
N ILE A 155 7.04 6.85 13.83
CA ILE A 155 7.23 8.30 13.74
C ILE A 155 8.23 8.65 12.64
N ALA A 156 9.37 7.95 12.56
CA ALA A 156 10.37 8.17 11.51
C ALA A 156 9.78 7.94 10.11
N THR A 157 9.03 6.85 9.94
CA THR A 157 8.31 6.56 8.69
C THR A 157 7.36 7.70 8.32
N PHE A 158 6.54 8.15 9.28
CA PHE A 158 5.56 9.20 9.05
C PHE A 158 6.20 10.54 8.68
N VAL A 159 7.20 10.99 9.44
CA VAL A 159 7.89 12.27 9.21
C VAL A 159 8.58 12.28 7.85
N VAL A 160 9.26 11.19 7.47
CA VAL A 160 9.91 11.09 6.16
C VAL A 160 8.87 11.08 5.04
N ALA A 161 7.75 10.37 5.20
CA ALA A 161 6.68 10.37 4.19
C ALA A 161 6.08 11.78 4.02
N ALA A 162 5.83 12.48 5.13
CA ALA A 162 5.26 13.82 5.14
C ALA A 162 6.21 14.90 4.60
N SER A 163 7.52 14.67 4.67
CA SER A 163 8.53 15.66 4.24
C SER A 163 8.57 15.90 2.73
N GLY A 164 8.04 14.97 1.91
CA GLY A 164 8.10 15.07 0.46
C GLY A 164 9.50 14.94 -0.15
N ILE A 165 10.51 14.55 0.64
CA ILE A 165 11.90 14.46 0.17
C ILE A 165 12.04 13.41 -0.94
N THR A 166 12.97 13.68 -1.86
CA THR A 166 13.41 12.72 -2.85
C THR A 166 14.92 12.49 -2.69
N VAL A 167 15.34 11.22 -2.69
CA VAL A 167 16.76 10.84 -2.51
C VAL A 167 17.16 9.95 -3.66
N GLY A 168 18.12 10.39 -4.48
CA GLY A 168 18.57 9.60 -5.63
C GLY A 168 17.47 9.28 -6.65
N GLY A 169 16.46 10.14 -6.80
CA GLY A 169 15.29 9.91 -7.65
C GLY A 169 14.17 9.08 -7.03
N LEU A 170 14.36 8.60 -5.79
CA LEU A 170 13.36 7.82 -5.06
C LEU A 170 12.40 8.74 -4.29
N GLY A 171 11.10 8.50 -4.44
CA GLY A 171 10.04 9.27 -3.79
C GLY A 171 9.98 9.08 -2.28
N ALA A 172 9.38 10.05 -1.59
CA ALA A 172 9.26 10.10 -0.13
C ALA A 172 8.65 8.83 0.48
N ALA A 173 7.68 8.19 -0.18
CA ALA A 173 7.03 6.96 0.31
C ALA A 173 8.01 5.78 0.45
N PHE A 174 8.91 5.60 -0.52
CA PHE A 174 9.93 4.55 -0.44
C PHE A 174 10.99 4.90 0.60
N CYS A 175 11.48 6.15 0.57
CA CYS A 175 12.44 6.65 1.56
C CYS A 175 11.91 6.50 3.00
N ALA A 176 10.62 6.75 3.21
CA ALA A 176 9.94 6.59 4.49
C ALA A 176 9.96 5.15 4.98
N LEU A 177 9.60 4.21 4.11
CA LEU A 177 9.63 2.79 4.45
C LEU A 177 11.05 2.33 4.81
N VAL A 178 12.06 2.72 4.02
CA VAL A 178 13.47 2.41 4.30
C VAL A 178 13.89 2.99 5.64
N ALA A 179 13.63 4.28 5.88
CA ALA A 179 13.96 4.94 7.15
C ALA A 179 13.30 4.23 8.34
N GLY A 180 12.00 3.93 8.24
CA GLY A 180 11.25 3.19 9.26
C GLY A 180 11.86 1.84 9.58
N VAL A 181 12.16 1.04 8.56
CA VAL A 181 12.79 -0.28 8.72
C VAL A 181 14.17 -0.17 9.34
N LEU A 182 15.00 0.78 8.89
CA LEU A 182 16.34 0.98 9.44
C LEU A 182 16.28 1.36 10.93
N VAL A 183 15.38 2.27 11.31
CA VAL A 183 15.18 2.65 12.71
C VAL A 183 14.66 1.45 13.52
N HIS A 184 13.73 0.66 12.98
CA HIS A 184 13.21 -0.54 13.63
C HIS A 184 14.33 -1.57 13.90
N LEU A 185 15.16 -1.85 12.91
CA LEU A 185 16.27 -2.79 13.03
C LEU A 185 17.35 -2.29 14.00
N ALA A 186 17.69 -1.00 13.95
CA ALA A 186 18.68 -0.39 14.85
C ALA A 186 18.26 -0.47 16.33
N LEU A 187 16.96 -0.31 16.61
CA LEU A 187 16.45 -0.38 17.98
C LEU A 187 16.33 -1.82 18.49
N ARG A 188 15.90 -2.77 17.64
CA ARG A 188 15.86 -4.19 18.00
C ARG A 188 17.23 -4.79 18.27
N THR A 189 18.23 -4.43 17.46
CA THR A 189 19.61 -4.89 17.66
C THR A 189 20.22 -4.36 18.95
N ARG A 190 19.87 -3.14 19.39
CA ARG A 190 20.28 -2.61 20.70
C ARG A 190 19.64 -3.35 21.87
N ALA A 191 18.31 -3.57 21.82
CA ALA A 191 17.60 -4.28 22.88
C ALA A 191 18.15 -5.71 23.10
N THR A 192 18.38 -6.45 22.02
CA THR A 192 18.95 -7.81 22.08
C THR A 192 20.43 -7.87 22.47
N ARG A 193 21.15 -6.74 22.41
CA ARG A 193 22.54 -6.64 22.87
C ARG A 193 22.62 -6.33 24.36
N SER A 194 21.76 -5.44 24.87
CA SER A 194 21.66 -5.16 26.31
C SER A 194 21.33 -6.42 27.10
N ASP A 195 20.29 -7.13 26.67
CA ASP A 195 19.79 -8.36 27.31
C ASP A 195 20.78 -9.54 27.28
N ARG A 196 21.81 -9.45 26.43
CA ARG A 196 22.93 -10.41 26.38
C ARG A 196 24.09 -10.04 27.30
N LEU A 197 24.32 -8.75 27.54
CA LEU A 197 25.35 -8.28 28.45
C LEU A 197 24.91 -8.50 29.90
N ASP A 198 23.66 -8.17 30.22
CA ASP A 198 23.09 -8.36 31.57
C ASP A 198 23.16 -9.85 31.99
N ARG A 199 22.84 -10.78 31.07
CA ARG A 199 22.96 -12.24 31.31
C ARG A 199 24.39 -12.77 31.45
N HIS A 200 25.38 -12.07 30.91
CA HIS A 200 26.79 -12.44 31.07
C HIS A 200 27.30 -11.98 32.44
N GLU A 201 26.93 -10.78 32.87
CA GLU A 201 27.27 -10.26 34.20
C GLU A 201 26.64 -11.10 35.33
N GLU A 202 25.38 -11.54 35.18
CA GLU A 202 24.74 -12.44 36.15
C GLU A 202 25.40 -13.83 36.23
N ARG A 203 25.95 -14.33 35.12
CA ARG A 203 26.65 -15.63 35.08
C ARG A 203 28.04 -15.59 35.68
N ASP A 204 28.75 -14.46 35.54
CA ASP A 204 30.09 -14.30 36.10
C ASP A 204 30.04 -13.95 37.61
N ALA A 205 28.88 -13.52 38.12
CA ALA A 205 28.63 -13.24 39.53
C ALA A 205 28.13 -14.44 40.36
N ALA A 206 27.85 -15.59 39.73
CA ALA A 206 27.34 -16.81 40.36
C ALA A 206 28.41 -17.92 40.45
#